data_AF-A0A964LKU7-F1
#
_entry.id   AF-A0A964LKU7-F1
#
_cell.length_a   1.000
_cell.length_b   1.000
_cell.length_c   1.000
_cell.angle_alpha   90.00
_cell.angle_beta   90.00
_cell.angle_gamma   90.00
#
_symmetry.space_group_name_H-M   'P 1'
#
loop_
_entity.id
_entity.type
_entity.pdbx_description
1 polymer ?
#
loop_
_entity_poly.entity_id
_entity_poly.type
_entity_poly.pdbx_seq_one_letter_code
_entity_poly.pdbx_strand_id
1 'polypeptide(L)'
;MAEDGEGPLWYRGLATSEEAPLAAHVDQVLANFGVQHIVIGHSVTAGTVMTRHAGKVIMIDVGLSAVYGGPPACLVIENGKPYTLHRGQKLELPEGGADPLPYLKAAAALDPQPSRLQKLIDQLEAQPAGAARLGRVG
;
A
#
# COMPACT_ATOMS: atom_id res chain seq x y z
N MET A 1 -13.72 19.23 13.80
CA MET A 1 -12.26 19.08 13.57
C MET A 1 -11.80 17.63 13.73
N ALA A 2 -12.19 16.89 14.78
CA ALA A 2 -11.83 15.47 14.91
C ALA A 2 -12.68 14.51 14.04
N GLU A 3 -13.85 14.95 13.56
CA GLU A 3 -14.82 14.14 12.80
C GLU A 3 -15.04 14.66 11.36
N ASP A 4 -14.22 15.61 10.92
CA ASP A 4 -14.29 16.12 9.56
C ASP A 4 -13.76 15.05 8.60
N GLY A 5 -14.60 14.61 7.65
CA GLY A 5 -14.26 13.58 6.67
C GLY A 5 -13.11 13.96 5.74
N GLU A 6 -12.90 15.25 5.51
CA GLU A 6 -11.77 15.78 4.73
C GLU A 6 -10.57 16.16 5.63
N GLY A 7 -10.70 15.95 6.94
CA GLY A 7 -9.63 16.15 7.90
C GLY A 7 -8.57 15.06 7.85
N PRO A 8 -7.35 15.34 8.37
CA PRO A 8 -6.20 14.43 8.27
C PRO A 8 -6.38 13.07 8.97
N LEU A 9 -7.39 12.94 9.84
CA LEU A 9 -7.69 11.69 10.55
C LEU A 9 -8.68 10.78 9.81
N TRP A 10 -9.49 11.33 8.90
CA TRP A 10 -10.57 10.61 8.22
C TRP A 10 -10.45 10.59 6.70
N TYR A 11 -9.60 11.46 6.13
CA TYR A 11 -9.42 11.52 4.68
C TYR A 11 -8.86 10.20 4.14
N ARG A 12 -9.63 9.55 3.25
CA ARG A 12 -9.27 8.27 2.63
C ARG A 12 -8.83 8.41 1.17
N GLY A 13 -8.90 9.60 0.59
CA GLY A 13 -8.66 9.79 -0.85
C GLY A 13 -7.28 9.31 -1.33
N LEU A 14 -6.24 9.46 -0.51
CA LEU A 14 -4.89 8.92 -0.82
C LEU A 14 -4.87 7.39 -0.95
N ALA A 15 -5.78 6.68 -0.28
CA ALA A 15 -5.89 5.23 -0.33
C ALA A 15 -6.83 4.73 -1.43
N THR A 16 -7.93 5.45 -1.70
CA THR A 16 -9.06 4.92 -2.46
C THR A 16 -9.29 5.60 -3.82
N SER A 17 -8.92 6.88 -3.98
CA SER A 17 -9.18 7.62 -5.21
C SER A 17 -8.26 7.19 -6.34
N GLU A 18 -8.70 7.33 -7.60
CA GLU A 18 -7.87 7.00 -8.76
C GLU A 18 -6.54 7.76 -8.76
N GLU A 19 -5.45 7.09 -9.12
CA GLU A 19 -4.11 7.68 -8.96
C GLU A 19 -3.84 8.82 -9.96
N ALA A 20 -4.30 8.70 -11.20
CA ALA A 20 -4.03 9.67 -12.26
C ALA A 20 -4.52 11.09 -11.93
N PRO A 21 -5.79 11.33 -11.53
CA PRO A 21 -6.24 12.68 -11.19
C PRO A 21 -5.60 13.23 -9.91
N LEU A 22 -5.15 12.36 -8.99
CA LEU A 22 -4.59 12.77 -7.70
C LEU A 22 -3.06 12.93 -7.74
N ALA A 23 -2.38 12.46 -8.78
CA ALA A 23 -0.92 12.45 -8.88
C ALA A 23 -0.27 13.83 -8.69
N ALA A 24 -0.80 14.86 -9.37
CA ALA A 24 -0.28 16.22 -9.25
C ALA A 24 -0.46 16.80 -7.84
N HIS A 25 -1.56 16.44 -7.16
CA HIS A 25 -1.81 16.86 -5.79
C HIS A 25 -0.83 16.19 -4.82
N VAL A 26 -0.59 14.88 -4.97
CA VAL A 26 0.41 14.15 -4.18
C VAL A 26 1.79 14.78 -4.34
N ASP A 27 2.18 15.15 -5.56
CA ASP A 27 3.46 15.79 -5.83
C ASP A 27 3.58 17.16 -5.15
N GLN A 28 2.52 17.96 -5.17
CA GLN A 28 2.48 19.24 -4.45
C GLN A 28 2.61 19.06 -2.94
N VAL A 29 1.92 18.07 -2.36
CA VAL A 29 2.00 17.79 -0.92
C VAL A 29 3.43 17.40 -0.54
N LEU A 30 4.03 16.44 -1.25
CA LEU A 30 5.40 16.01 -1.00
C LEU A 30 6.39 17.18 -1.09
N ALA A 31 6.27 18.01 -2.14
CA ALA A 31 7.13 19.18 -2.34
C ALA A 31 6.96 20.22 -1.22
N ASN A 32 5.72 20.48 -0.79
CA ASN A 32 5.42 21.44 0.27
C ASN A 32 6.06 21.03 1.61
N PHE A 33 6.07 19.74 1.93
CA PHE A 33 6.66 19.23 3.18
C PHE A 33 8.14 18.83 3.04
N GLY A 34 8.70 18.83 1.83
CA GLY A 34 10.08 18.40 1.59
C GLY A 34 10.33 16.93 1.91
N VAL A 35 9.34 16.06 1.67
CA VAL A 35 9.39 14.62 1.99
C VAL A 35 9.25 13.76 0.74
N GLN A 36 9.65 12.49 0.84
CA GLN A 36 9.58 11.51 -0.27
C GLN A 36 8.32 10.65 -0.24
N HIS A 37 7.77 10.41 0.95
CA HIS A 37 6.62 9.51 1.14
C HIS A 37 5.58 10.11 2.08
N ILE A 38 4.32 9.79 1.82
CA ILE A 38 3.19 9.97 2.75
C ILE A 38 2.81 8.59 3.27
N VAL A 39 2.98 8.35 4.58
CA VAL A 39 2.64 7.09 5.22
C VAL A 39 1.25 7.22 5.85
N ILE A 40 0.31 6.35 5.46
CA ILE A 40 -1.09 6.41 5.90
C ILE A 40 -1.56 5.09 6.52
N GLY A 41 -2.43 5.21 7.53
CA GLY A 41 -3.21 4.12 8.09
C GLY A 41 -4.70 4.26 7.71
N HIS A 42 -5.58 3.83 8.61
CA HIS A 42 -7.05 4.03 8.56
C HIS A 42 -7.80 3.26 7.46
N SER A 43 -7.17 3.03 6.31
CA SER A 43 -7.70 2.28 5.16
C SER A 43 -6.98 0.94 5.03
N VAL A 44 -7.68 -0.12 5.43
CA VAL A 44 -7.16 -1.49 5.48
C VAL A 44 -6.74 -1.98 4.08
N THR A 45 -5.54 -2.55 3.99
CA THR A 45 -4.99 -3.15 2.77
C THR A 45 -5.40 -4.62 2.63
N ALA A 46 -4.93 -5.29 1.56
CA ALA A 46 -5.16 -6.72 1.33
C ALA A 46 -4.46 -7.66 2.34
N GLY A 47 -3.74 -7.12 3.34
CA GLY A 47 -3.02 -7.90 4.34
C GLY A 47 -1.51 -7.80 4.25
N THR A 48 -0.97 -6.75 3.62
CA THR A 48 0.46 -6.40 3.69
C THR A 48 0.62 -4.90 3.46
N VAL A 49 1.81 -4.34 3.67
CA VAL A 49 2.04 -2.93 3.35
C VAL A 49 1.92 -2.75 1.84
N MET A 50 1.17 -1.75 1.39
CA MET A 50 0.93 -1.50 -0.03
C MET A 50 1.41 -0.10 -0.41
N THR A 51 1.81 0.08 -1.67
CA THR A 51 2.19 1.38 -2.21
C THR A 51 1.22 1.83 -3.28
N ARG A 52 1.07 3.15 -3.38
CA ARG A 52 0.33 3.86 -4.43
C ARG A 52 1.19 5.00 -4.95
N HIS A 53 0.82 5.56 -6.10
CA HIS A 53 1.50 6.72 -6.70
C HIS A 53 3.00 6.47 -6.90
N ALA A 54 3.35 5.31 -7.47
CA ALA A 54 4.74 4.89 -7.70
C ALA A 54 5.62 4.89 -6.42
N GLY A 55 5.04 4.58 -5.25
CA GLY A 55 5.77 4.53 -3.97
C GLY A 55 5.65 5.79 -3.12
N LYS A 56 5.07 6.87 -3.65
CA LYS A 56 4.89 8.15 -2.94
C LYS A 56 3.92 8.05 -1.77
N VAL A 57 2.95 7.15 -1.84
CA VAL A 57 2.01 6.89 -0.74
C VAL A 57 2.18 5.46 -0.26
N ILE A 58 2.42 5.27 1.04
CA ILE A 58 2.62 3.96 1.67
C ILE A 58 1.49 3.69 2.64
N MET A 59 0.74 2.63 2.40
CA MET A 59 -0.41 2.19 3.20
C MET A 59 0.03 1.12 4.19
N ILE A 60 -0.01 1.43 5.49
CA ILE A 60 0.49 0.55 6.57
C ILE A 60 -0.62 -0.10 7.41
N ASP A 61 -1.89 0.21 7.15
CA ASP A 61 -3.00 -0.45 7.83
C ASP A 61 -3.22 -1.84 7.22
N VAL A 62 -2.48 -2.82 7.72
CA VAL A 62 -2.54 -4.21 7.24
C VAL A 62 -3.71 -4.99 7.83
N GLY A 63 -4.61 -4.33 8.56
CA GLY A 63 -5.73 -4.97 9.24
C GLY A 63 -5.30 -5.81 10.45
N LEU A 64 -4.31 -5.37 11.22
CA LEU A 64 -3.75 -6.14 12.35
C LEU A 64 -4.77 -6.46 13.46
N SER A 65 -5.84 -5.68 13.58
CA SER A 65 -6.87 -5.91 14.61
C SER A 65 -7.56 -7.25 14.43
N ALA A 66 -8.04 -7.83 15.53
CA ALA A 66 -8.75 -9.12 15.50
C ALA A 66 -9.99 -9.13 14.58
N VAL A 67 -10.64 -7.97 14.40
CA VAL A 67 -11.81 -7.81 13.53
C VAL A 67 -11.43 -8.05 12.06
N TYR A 68 -10.28 -7.56 11.64
CA TYR A 68 -9.81 -7.74 10.26
C TYR A 68 -9.00 -9.02 10.10
N GLY A 69 -8.23 -9.44 11.11
CA GLY A 69 -7.44 -10.67 11.12
C GLY A 69 -6.25 -10.65 10.15
N GLY A 70 -5.73 -9.47 9.82
CA GLY A 70 -4.57 -9.27 8.97
C GLY A 70 -3.30 -9.88 9.58
N PRO A 71 -2.32 -10.28 8.76
CA PRO A 71 -1.07 -10.82 9.28
C PRO A 71 -0.23 -9.73 9.95
N PRO A 72 0.70 -10.10 10.85
CA PRO A 72 1.66 -9.15 11.37
C PRO A 72 2.57 -8.67 10.24
N ALA A 73 2.42 -7.40 9.87
CA ALA A 73 3.29 -6.71 8.93
C ALA A 73 3.45 -5.24 9.33
N CYS A 74 4.63 -4.68 9.12
CA CYS A 74 4.90 -3.26 9.36
C CYS A 74 5.87 -2.69 8.32
N LEU A 75 5.88 -1.37 8.23
CA LEU A 75 6.86 -0.62 7.44
C LEU A 75 8.15 -0.46 8.25
N VAL A 76 9.28 -0.72 7.61
CA VAL A 76 10.63 -0.44 8.11
C VAL A 76 11.31 0.49 7.12
N ILE A 77 11.89 1.59 7.59
CA ILE A 77 12.68 2.51 6.75
C ILE A 77 14.11 2.51 7.27
N GLU A 78 15.05 2.04 6.46
CA GLU A 78 16.47 1.97 6.79
C GLU A 78 17.26 2.73 5.73
N ASN A 79 18.06 3.73 6.15
CA ASN A 79 18.85 4.58 5.24
C ASN A 79 18.03 5.21 4.10
N GLY A 80 16.77 5.58 4.39
CA GLY A 80 15.84 6.15 3.42
C GLY A 80 15.19 5.14 2.47
N LYS A 81 15.50 3.84 2.58
CA LYS A 81 14.87 2.79 1.77
C LYS A 81 13.73 2.11 2.54
N PRO A 82 12.51 2.05 1.97
CA PRO A 82 11.37 1.41 2.62
C PRO A 82 11.33 -0.11 2.37
N TYR A 83 10.95 -0.85 3.41
CA TYR A 83 10.78 -2.30 3.42
C TYR A 83 9.50 -2.67 4.16
N THR A 84 8.96 -3.85 3.87
CA THR A 84 7.94 -4.50 4.69
C THR A 84 8.59 -5.56 5.55
N LEU A 85 8.36 -5.55 6.85
CA LEU A 85 8.61 -6.71 7.71
C LEU A 85 7.33 -7.54 7.77
N HIS A 86 7.16 -8.49 6.84
CA HIS A 86 5.98 -9.35 6.75
C HIS A 86 6.25 -10.67 7.48
N ARG A 87 5.53 -10.93 8.57
CA ARG A 87 5.74 -12.13 9.42
C ARG A 87 7.20 -12.35 9.84
N GLY A 88 7.92 -11.25 10.10
CA GLY A 88 9.32 -11.26 10.52
C GLY A 88 10.33 -11.39 9.38
N GLN A 89 9.90 -11.53 8.12
CA GLN A 89 10.78 -11.50 6.96
C GLN A 89 10.76 -10.12 6.30
N LYS A 90 11.95 -9.60 5.97
CA LYS A 90 12.11 -8.29 5.34
C LYS A 90 11.96 -8.44 3.83
N LEU A 91 11.02 -7.71 3.25
CA LEU A 91 10.73 -7.65 1.82
C LEU A 91 10.94 -6.21 1.33
N GLU A 92 11.54 -6.04 0.15
CA GLU A 92 11.66 -4.70 -0.45
C GLU A 92 10.29 -4.23 -0.95
N LEU A 93 9.93 -2.98 -0.65
CA LEU A 93 8.70 -2.39 -1.17
C LEU A 93 8.86 -2.02 -2.65
N PRO A 94 7.83 -2.23 -3.49
CA PRO A 94 7.87 -1.78 -4.87
C PRO A 94 7.77 -0.26 -4.94
N GLU A 95 8.81 0.35 -5.52
CA GLU A 95 8.95 1.80 -5.71
C GLU A 95 9.05 2.15 -7.21
N GLY A 96 8.85 3.42 -7.56
CA GLY A 96 9.06 3.92 -8.93
C GLY A 96 8.12 3.32 -9.97
N GLY A 97 6.98 2.76 -9.54
CA GLY A 97 6.04 2.07 -10.43
C GLY A 97 6.47 0.64 -10.79
N ALA A 98 7.40 0.05 -10.03
CA ALA A 98 7.77 -1.35 -10.16
C ALA A 98 6.55 -2.27 -10.04
N ASP A 99 6.63 -3.42 -10.71
CA ASP A 99 5.61 -4.46 -10.64
C ASP A 99 5.43 -4.95 -9.18
N PRO A 100 4.24 -4.82 -8.57
CA PRO A 100 3.99 -5.32 -7.22
C PRO A 100 3.87 -6.85 -7.13
N LEU A 101 3.69 -7.57 -8.23
CA LEU A 101 3.39 -9.00 -8.24
C LEU A 101 4.50 -9.87 -7.58
N PRO A 102 5.81 -9.67 -7.84
CA PRO A 102 6.86 -10.42 -7.15
C PRO A 102 6.83 -10.19 -5.63
N TYR A 103 6.62 -8.94 -5.21
CA TYR A 103 6.48 -8.57 -3.80
C TYR A 103 5.27 -9.25 -3.14
N LEU A 104 4.10 -9.20 -3.80
CA LEU A 104 2.87 -9.81 -3.29
C LEU A 104 3.00 -11.33 -3.18
N LYS A 105 3.61 -11.99 -4.17
CA LYS A 105 3.90 -13.43 -4.12
C LYS A 105 4.86 -13.79 -2.98
N ALA A 106 5.90 -12.98 -2.76
CA ALA A 106 6.83 -13.19 -1.65
C ALA A 106 6.12 -13.05 -0.30
N ALA A 107 5.27 -12.04 -0.13
CA ALA A 107 4.46 -11.88 1.09
C ALA A 107 3.47 -13.05 1.27
N ALA A 108 2.78 -13.47 0.20
CA ALA A 108 1.81 -14.56 0.24
C ALA A 108 2.43 -15.92 0.60
N ALA A 109 3.67 -16.17 0.19
CA ALA A 109 4.42 -17.37 0.52
C ALA A 109 4.73 -17.50 2.03
N LEU A 110 4.72 -16.38 2.76
CA LEU A 110 4.94 -16.34 4.20
C LEU A 110 3.67 -16.53 5.02
N ASP A 111 2.49 -16.41 4.40
CA ASP A 111 1.21 -16.57 5.07
C ASP A 111 0.80 -18.03 5.22
N PRO A 112 -0.02 -18.36 6.23
CA PRO A 112 -0.80 -19.60 6.24
C PRO A 112 -1.62 -19.73 4.97
N GLN A 113 -1.63 -20.94 4.40
CA GLN A 113 -2.35 -21.18 3.14
C GLN A 113 -3.82 -21.53 3.40
N PRO A 114 -4.75 -20.96 2.61
CA PRO A 114 -4.50 -20.01 1.51
C PRO A 114 -4.22 -18.57 2.00
N SER A 115 -3.26 -17.88 1.38
CA SER A 115 -3.00 -16.47 1.67
C SER A 115 -4.17 -15.57 1.25
N ARG A 116 -4.42 -14.50 2.01
CA ARG A 116 -5.43 -13.47 1.70
C ARG A 116 -5.04 -12.64 0.47
N LEU A 117 -3.74 -12.59 0.16
CA LEU A 117 -3.20 -11.90 -1.01
C LEU A 117 -3.52 -12.65 -2.31
N GLN A 118 -3.96 -13.92 -2.26
CA GLN A 118 -4.17 -14.75 -3.44
C GLN A 118 -5.14 -14.09 -4.44
N LYS A 119 -6.27 -13.56 -3.96
CA LYS A 119 -7.25 -12.88 -4.82
C LYS A 119 -6.65 -11.69 -5.57
N LEU A 120 -5.78 -10.92 -4.91
CA LEU A 120 -5.12 -9.76 -5.53
C LEU A 120 -4.05 -10.23 -6.53
N ILE A 121 -3.29 -11.26 -6.20
CA ILE A 121 -2.31 -11.88 -7.10
C ILE A 121 -3.00 -12.36 -8.37
N ASP A 122 -4.08 -13.12 -8.25
CA ASP A 122 -4.85 -13.64 -9.39
C ASP A 122 -5.39 -12.50 -10.28
N GLN A 123 -5.89 -11.42 -9.66
CA GLN A 123 -6.39 -10.24 -10.38
C GLN A 123 -5.28 -9.51 -11.14
N LEU A 124 -4.07 -9.45 -10.61
CA LEU A 124 -2.93 -8.82 -11.26
C LEU A 124 -2.36 -9.69 -12.38
N GLU A 125 -2.38 -11.02 -12.22
CA GLU A 125 -1.95 -11.96 -13.26
C GLU A 125 -2.93 -12.01 -14.44
N ALA A 126 -4.22 -11.83 -14.18
CA ALA A 126 -5.25 -11.77 -15.23
C ALA A 126 -5.21 -10.47 -16.06
N GLN A 127 -4.49 -9.45 -15.60
CA GLN A 127 -4.34 -8.18 -16.32
C GLN A 127 -3.11 -8.22 -17.25
N PRO A 128 -3.23 -7.81 -18.53
CA PRO A 128 -2.08 -7.77 -19.43
C PRO A 128 -1.03 -6.79 -18.92
N ALA A 129 0.24 -7.19 -18.98
CA ALA A 129 1.37 -6.34 -18.61
C ALA A 129 1.35 -5.04 -19.45
N GLY A 130 1.16 -3.90 -18.79
CA GLY A 130 1.16 -2.57 -19.43
C GLY A 130 -0.18 -1.83 -19.41
N ALA A 131 -1.29 -2.46 -19.00
CA ALA A 131 -2.46 -1.68 -18.59
C ALA A 131 -2.09 -0.89 -17.32
N ALA A 132 -2.33 0.43 -17.30
CA ALA A 132 -2.12 1.25 -16.11
C ALA A 132 -2.80 0.55 -14.92
N ARG A 133 -1.97 0.06 -13.98
CA ARG A 133 -2.39 -0.79 -12.87
C ARG A 133 -3.09 0.09 -11.82
N LEU A 134 -4.25 0.63 -12.19
CA LEU A 134 -5.04 1.51 -11.35
C LEU A 134 -5.64 0.70 -10.20
N GLY A 135 -5.35 1.14 -8.99
CA GLY A 135 -5.92 0.61 -7.77
C GLY A 135 -7.44 0.59 -7.83
N ARG A 136 -8.01 -0.61 -7.86
CA ARG A 136 -9.35 -0.88 -7.34
C ARG A 136 -9.20 -1.76 -6.12
N VAL A 137 -9.41 -1.15 -4.95
CA VAL A 137 -9.81 -1.88 -3.75
C VAL A 137 -11.27 -1.50 -3.54
N GLY A 138 -12.16 -2.42 -3.86
CA GLY A 138 -13.55 -2.41 -3.44
C GLY A 138 -13.75 -3.37 -2.27
#